data_AF-A0A0A1DGS8-F1
#
_entry.id   AF-A0A0A1DGS8-F1
#
_cell.length_a   1.000
_cell.length_b   1.000
_cell.length_c   1.000
_cell.angle_alpha   90.00
_cell.angle_beta   90.00
_cell.angle_gamma   90.00
#
_symmetry.space_group_name_H-M   'P 1'
#
loop_
_entity.id
_entity.type
_entity.pdbx_description
1 polymer ?
#
loop_
_entity_poly.entity_id
_entity_poly.type
_entity_poly.pdbx_seq_one_letter_code
_entity_poly.pdbx_strand_id
1 'polypeptide(L)'
;MSREVDATFYAQVEPEWGNYIDSDGNRSIHGAKVTTITQKRPQRPRGGTVLVKLTIRVPQAAFQPLRPEAIVVIPEDMTAVTPVEVVAEDPT
;
A
#
# COMPACT_ATOMS: atom_id res chain seq x y z
N MET A 1 24.33 -0.55 4.42
CA MET A 1 23.57 -0.64 3.15
C MET A 1 22.29 -1.41 3.43
N SER A 2 21.13 -0.75 3.31
CA SER A 2 19.82 -1.43 3.41
C SER A 2 19.65 -2.37 2.23
N ARG A 3 19.33 -3.64 2.49
CA ARG A 3 18.97 -4.57 1.44
C ARG A 3 17.50 -4.36 1.08
N GLU A 4 17.19 -4.24 -0.20
CA GLU A 4 15.85 -4.08 -0.73
C GLU A 4 15.41 -5.35 -1.46
N VAL A 5 14.10 -5.54 -1.60
CA VAL A 5 13.49 -6.57 -2.45
C VAL A 5 12.44 -5.95 -3.35
N ASP A 6 12.36 -6.46 -4.58
CA ASP A 6 11.41 -6.00 -5.57
C ASP A 6 10.13 -6.84 -5.51
N ALA A 7 8.97 -6.19 -5.40
CA ALA A 7 7.68 -6.82 -5.59
C ALA A 7 7.02 -6.24 -6.85
N THR A 8 6.74 -7.11 -7.83
CA THR A 8 6.12 -6.72 -9.10
C THR A 8 4.68 -7.19 -9.18
N PHE A 9 3.79 -6.32 -9.63
CA PHE A 9 2.39 -6.64 -9.88
C PHE A 9 1.86 -5.93 -11.13
N TYR A 10 0.67 -6.34 -11.54
CA TYR A 10 -0.05 -5.80 -12.69
C TYR A 10 -1.38 -5.24 -12.21
N ALA A 11 -1.61 -3.94 -12.43
CA ALA A 11 -2.85 -3.25 -12.11
C ALA A 11 -3.65 -3.01 -13.39
N GLN A 12 -4.97 -3.22 -13.33
CA GLN A 12 -5.91 -2.80 -14.37
C GLN A 12 -6.58 -1.51 -13.94
N VAL A 13 -6.42 -0.47 -14.75
CA VAL A 13 -6.87 0.89 -14.47
C VAL A 13 -8.01 1.24 -15.42
N GLU A 14 -9.13 1.66 -14.87
CA GLU A 14 -10.28 2.15 -15.64
C GLU A 14 -10.35 3.68 -15.52
N PRO A 15 -10.64 4.41 -16.62
CA PRO A 15 -10.88 5.83 -16.54
C PRO A 15 -12.21 6.15 -15.85
N GLU A 16 -12.25 7.27 -15.16
CA GLU A 16 -13.49 7.85 -14.67
C GLU A 16 -13.93 8.93 -15.66
N TRP A 17 -15.04 8.65 -16.35
CA TRP A 17 -15.57 9.50 -17.40
C TRP A 17 -16.37 10.66 -16.82
N GLY A 18 -16.05 11.88 -17.26
CA GLY A 18 -16.87 13.05 -17.00
C GLY A 18 -18.12 13.06 -17.87
N ASN A 19 -19.12 13.85 -17.45
CA ASN A 19 -20.33 14.10 -18.25
C ASN A 19 -20.08 15.09 -19.39
N TYR A 20 -18.93 15.77 -19.40
CA TYR A 20 -18.56 16.72 -20.44
C TYR A 20 -17.99 15.97 -21.66
N ILE A 21 -18.57 16.26 -22.82
CA ILE A 21 -18.14 15.81 -24.15
C ILE A 21 -17.48 17.03 -24.81
N ASP A 22 -16.25 16.86 -25.28
CA ASP A 22 -15.55 17.93 -26.00
C ASP A 22 -16.09 18.11 -27.43
N SER A 23 -15.59 19.14 -28.12
CA SER A 23 -16.00 19.47 -29.49
C SER A 23 -15.73 18.36 -30.50
N ASP A 24 -14.82 17.42 -30.17
CA ASP A 24 -14.44 16.29 -31.02
C ASP A 24 -15.26 15.02 -30.69
N GLY A 25 -16.24 15.14 -29.77
CA GLY A 25 -17.12 14.04 -29.37
C GLY A 25 -16.49 13.09 -28.35
N ASN A 26 -15.33 13.41 -27.79
CA ASN A 26 -14.68 12.59 -26.79
C ASN A 26 -15.20 12.94 -25.39
N ARG A 27 -15.45 11.91 -24.58
CA ARG A 27 -15.72 12.10 -23.15
C ARG A 27 -14.43 12.46 -22.44
N SER A 28 -14.48 13.51 -21.64
CA SER A 28 -13.38 13.88 -20.75
C SER A 28 -13.10 12.78 -19.73
N ILE A 29 -11.82 12.51 -19.47
CA ILE A 29 -11.37 11.66 -18.35
C ILE A 29 -10.99 12.61 -17.22
N HIS A 30 -11.65 12.49 -16.06
CA HIS A 30 -11.38 13.35 -14.89
C HIS A 30 -10.65 12.60 -13.76
N GLY A 31 -10.59 11.27 -13.85
CA GLY A 31 -10.00 10.41 -12.84
C GLY A 31 -9.66 9.04 -13.40
N ALA A 32 -9.07 8.21 -12.55
CA ALA A 32 -8.76 6.83 -12.87
C ALA A 32 -8.78 6.00 -11.60
N LYS A 33 -9.32 4.79 -11.69
CA LYS A 33 -9.42 3.86 -10.56
C LYS A 33 -8.75 2.54 -10.89
N VAL A 34 -8.06 1.97 -9.91
CA VAL A 34 -7.51 0.61 -10.00
C VAL A 34 -8.63 -0.38 -9.69
N THR A 35 -9.01 -1.19 -10.68
CA THR A 35 -10.12 -2.14 -10.54
C THR A 35 -9.67 -3.54 -10.17
N THR A 36 -8.43 -3.90 -10.49
CA THR A 36 -7.88 -5.24 -10.23
C THR A 36 -6.36 -5.19 -10.14
N ILE A 37 -5.78 -5.94 -9.20
CA ILE A 37 -4.33 -6.15 -9.07
C ILE A 37 -4.04 -7.65 -9.12
N THR A 38 -3.07 -8.06 -9.93
CA THR A 38 -2.62 -9.45 -10.04
C THR A 38 -1.10 -9.55 -10.00
N GLN A 39 -0.57 -10.65 -9.46
CA GLN A 39 0.89 -10.88 -9.43
C GLN A 39 1.45 -11.21 -10.83
N LYS A 40 0.67 -11.94 -11.64
CA LYS A 40 1.03 -12.30 -13.02
C LYS A 40 0.29 -11.43 -14.02
N ARG A 41 0.85 -11.27 -15.22
CA ARG A 41 0.20 -10.58 -16.33
C ARG A 41 -1.10 -11.32 -16.67
N PRO A 42 -2.27 -10.67 -16.64
CA PRO A 42 -3.53 -11.31 -17.00
C PRO A 42 -3.54 -11.67 -18.49
N GLN A 43 -3.94 -12.90 -18.82
CA GLN A 43 -4.07 -13.38 -20.21
C GLN A 43 -5.27 -12.74 -20.93
N ARG A 44 -6.31 -12.38 -20.16
CA ARG A 44 -7.52 -11.72 -20.65
C ARG A 44 -7.83 -10.53 -19.72
N PRO A 45 -7.25 -9.35 -19.97
CA PRO A 45 -7.61 -8.15 -19.23
C PRO A 45 -9.06 -7.76 -19.50
N ARG A 46 -9.68 -7.05 -18.57
CA ARG A 46 -11.03 -6.53 -18.68
C ARG A 46 -11.07 -5.47 -19.78
N GLY A 47 -12.13 -5.53 -20.61
CA GLY A 47 -12.36 -4.51 -21.64
C GLY A 47 -12.51 -3.12 -21.01
N GLY A 48 -12.02 -2.09 -21.70
CA GLY A 48 -12.06 -0.71 -21.21
C GLY A 48 -11.03 -0.37 -20.13
N THR A 49 -10.10 -1.28 -19.81
CA THR A 49 -9.03 -1.03 -18.84
C THR A 49 -7.65 -0.96 -19.50
N VAL A 50 -6.76 -0.17 -18.92
CA VAL A 50 -5.34 -0.13 -19.24
C VAL A 50 -4.59 -1.02 -18.26
N LEU A 51 -3.68 -1.84 -18.77
CA LEU A 51 -2.83 -2.70 -17.96
C LEU A 51 -1.51 -2.00 -17.62
N VAL A 52 -1.24 -1.78 -16.33
CA VAL A 52 -0.04 -1.15 -15.80
C VAL A 52 0.79 -2.17 -15.05
N LYS A 53 2.07 -2.33 -15.41
CA LYS A 53 3.03 -3.12 -14.63
C LYS A 53 3.77 -2.20 -13.67
N LEU A 54 3.75 -2.51 -12.38
CA LEU A 54 4.43 -1.73 -11.36
C LEU A 54 5.36 -2.63 -10.55
N THR A 55 6.55 -2.11 -10.23
CA THR A 55 7.51 -2.75 -9.34
C THR A 55 7.77 -1.81 -8.17
N ILE A 56 7.44 -2.24 -6.96
CA ILE A 56 7.79 -1.54 -5.73
C ILE A 56 9.06 -2.12 -5.15
N ARG A 57 9.91 -1.26 -4.61
CA ARG A 57 11.06 -1.66 -3.81
C ARG A 57 10.70 -1.57 -2.34
N VAL A 58 10.86 -2.66 -1.63
CA VAL A 58 10.53 -2.75 -0.21
C VAL A 58 11.82 -3.09 0.55
N PRO A 59 12.18 -2.32 1.60
CA PRO A 59 13.30 -2.68 2.45
C PRO A 59 13.08 -4.08 3.06
N GLN A 60 14.11 -4.93 3.03
CA GLN A 60 14.02 -6.27 3.65
C GLN A 60 13.67 -6.21 5.14
N ALA A 61 14.05 -5.12 5.81
CA ALA A 61 13.71 -4.87 7.21
C ALA A 61 12.20 -4.81 7.46
N ALA A 62 11.39 -4.38 6.48
CA ALA A 62 9.92 -4.33 6.60
C ALA A 62 9.26 -5.72 6.67
N PHE A 63 9.97 -6.77 6.26
CA PHE A 63 9.52 -8.16 6.37
C PHE A 63 10.09 -8.89 7.59
N GLN A 64 10.97 -8.26 8.36
CA GLN A 64 11.37 -8.83 9.64
C GLN A 64 10.17 -8.68 10.57
N PRO A 65 9.63 -9.78 11.16
CA PRO A 65 8.57 -9.68 12.15
C PRO A 65 9.09 -8.71 13.21
N LEU A 66 8.33 -7.63 13.46
CA LEU A 66 8.62 -6.53 14.38
C LEU A 66 9.70 -6.99 15.35
N ARG A 67 10.97 -6.59 15.12
CA ARG A 67 11.99 -6.84 16.13
C ARG A 67 11.39 -6.29 17.41
N PRO A 68 11.17 -7.09 18.47
CA PRO A 68 10.49 -6.59 19.64
C PRO A 68 11.23 -5.35 20.11
N GLU A 69 10.59 -4.18 19.99
CA GLU A 69 11.25 -2.89 20.22
C GLU A 69 11.64 -2.72 21.70
N ALA A 70 11.08 -3.53 22.59
CA ALA A 70 11.66 -3.87 23.88
C ALA A 70 10.97 -5.14 24.39
N ILE A 71 11.73 -6.09 24.93
CA ILE A 71 11.14 -7.01 25.92
C ILE A 71 11.09 -6.21 27.22
N VAL A 72 9.92 -5.64 27.54
CA VAL A 72 9.69 -5.06 28.87
C VAL A 72 9.53 -6.23 29.84
N VAL A 73 10.62 -6.58 30.53
CA VAL A 73 10.56 -7.47 31.69
C VAL A 73 10.05 -6.63 32.85
N ILE A 74 8.79 -6.82 33.23
CA ILE A 74 8.23 -6.22 34.45
C ILE A 74 8.73 -7.08 35.63
N PRO A 75 9.60 -6.55 36.51
CA PRO A 75 10.01 -7.28 37.70
C PRO A 75 8.80 -7.52 38.63
N GLU A 76 8.77 -8.65 39.35
CA GLU A 76 7.59 -9.09 40.12
C GLU A 76 7.10 -8.05 41.14
N ASP A 77 7.99 -7.19 41.61
CA ASP A 77 7.72 -6.08 42.53
C ASP A 77 6.92 -4.91 41.91
N MET A 78 6.83 -4.83 40.59
CA MET A 78 6.07 -3.80 39.85
C MET A 78 4.63 -4.22 39.49
N THR A 79 4.14 -5.36 40.01
CA THR A 79 2.74 -5.81 39.82
C THR A 79 1.71 -5.13 40.73
N ALA A 80 2.12 -4.08 41.46
CA ALA A 80 1.18 -3.23 42.19
C ALA A 80 0.32 -2.43 41.20
N VAL A 81 -0.96 -2.81 41.13
CA VAL A 81 -1.99 -2.29 40.23
C VAL A 81 -2.05 -0.76 40.28
N THR A 82 -1.35 -0.11 39.34
CA THR A 82 -1.56 1.31 39.04
C THR A 82 -1.55 1.46 37.52
N PRO A 83 -2.63 1.95 36.90
CA PRO A 83 -2.70 2.07 35.45
C PRO A 83 -1.71 3.14 34.98
N VAL A 84 -0.84 2.79 34.02
CA VAL A 84 0.03 3.74 33.34
C VAL A 84 -0.58 4.08 31.98
N GLU A 85 -0.96 5.33 31.79
CA GLU A 85 -1.33 5.88 30.48
C GLU A 85 -0.07 6.28 29.73
N VAL A 86 0.07 5.81 28.49
CA VAL A 86 1.21 6.13 27.62
C VAL A 86 0.67 6.77 26.34
N VAL A 87 1.12 7.99 26.06
CA VAL A 87 0.91 8.70 24.78
C VAL A 87 2.26 8.75 24.06
N ALA A 88 2.29 8.36 22.78
CA ALA A 88 3.49 8.38 21.96
C ALA A 88 3.27 9.27 20.72
N GLU A 89 4.25 10.12 20.40
CA GLU A 89 4.31 10.95 19.19
C GLU A 89 5.58 10.64 18.38
N ASP A 90 5.51 10.84 17.06
CA ASP A 90 6.48 10.44 16.02
C ASP A 90 7.82 11.22 16.16
N PRO A 91 9.01 10.58 16.09
CA PRO A 91 10.28 11.28 16.16
C PRO A 91 10.60 11.94 14.81
N THR A 92 10.70 13.27 14.79
CA THR A 92 11.23 14.03 13.64
C THR A 92 12.75 13.99 13.59
#